data_AF-A0A8H7Y1L9-F1
#
_entry.id   AF-A0A8H7Y1L9-F1
#
_cell.length_a   1.000
_cell.length_b   1.000
_cell.length_c   1.000
_cell.angle_alpha   90.00
_cell.angle_beta   90.00
_cell.angle_gamma   90.00
#
_symmetry.space_group_name_H-M   'P 1'
#
loop_
_entity.id
_entity.type
_entity.pdbx_description
1 polymer ?
#
loop_
_entity_poly.entity_id
_entity_poly.type
_entity_poly.pdbx_seq_one_letter_code
_entity_poly.pdbx_strand_id
1 'polypeptide(L)'
;MACSGNASELCGGPIRLNIFQSNRPPPVIVQNITTGTGLWTYQGCFTDSPQARTLGTGANIPLGTTPESCAAACLAQGGFTFAGVENGHECWCDNTVHAPTQRVGDADCRQICQVNHAEYCGNANRVAVYEFSPTGKPPGPQVCLDTNLANFTLRAQFKNPPITGPSSVPLKVVAVEIVKNVVWTVLSACTTCCSEWPSISLSNSIISPHSVVVSTQQMTSTFTNDGESPNFVASVPAFAGSQAYCTMTDPTAPVGSPPILAFNGQANAFSLCTNTSANARVDLVFSPVTGHPHYTLDTCQPVNVQVIT
;
A
#
# COMPACT_ATOMS: atom_id res chain seq x y z
N MET A 1 20.22 12.04 -50.70
CA MET A 1 19.88 10.83 -51.47
C MET A 1 18.54 10.32 -51.02
N ALA A 2 17.74 9.74 -51.92
CA ALA A 2 16.44 9.18 -51.56
C ALA A 2 16.62 7.96 -50.61
N CYS A 3 15.69 7.76 -49.69
CA CYS A 3 15.71 6.60 -48.80
C CYS A 3 15.34 5.32 -49.54
N SER A 4 16.02 4.19 -49.26
CA SER A 4 15.69 2.89 -49.87
C SER A 4 14.29 2.38 -49.49
N GLY A 5 13.79 2.74 -48.30
CA GLY A 5 12.45 2.35 -47.83
C GLY A 5 11.33 3.30 -48.27
N ASN A 6 11.66 4.53 -48.65
CA ASN A 6 10.70 5.52 -49.13
C ASN A 6 11.41 6.56 -50.01
N ALA A 7 11.25 6.45 -51.33
CA ALA A 7 11.94 7.34 -52.28
C ALA A 7 11.48 8.81 -52.19
N SER A 8 10.36 9.09 -51.50
CA SER A 8 9.85 10.44 -51.26
C SER A 8 10.57 11.17 -50.12
N GLU A 9 11.39 10.46 -49.34
CA GLU A 9 12.17 11.01 -48.23
C GLU A 9 13.66 11.09 -48.57
N LEU A 10 14.37 11.99 -47.90
CA LEU A 10 15.82 12.13 -48.03
C LEU A 10 16.51 11.44 -46.84
N CYS A 11 17.49 10.59 -47.13
CA CYS A 11 18.29 9.83 -46.14
C CYS A 11 19.79 10.18 -46.22
N GLY A 12 20.13 11.45 -46.02
CA GLY A 12 21.53 11.90 -46.00
C GLY A 12 22.24 11.82 -47.37
N GLY A 13 23.53 11.53 -47.36
CA GLY A 13 24.41 11.38 -48.53
C GLY A 13 25.79 10.83 -48.14
N PRO A 14 26.72 10.62 -49.09
CA PRO A 14 28.00 9.92 -48.86
C PRO A 14 28.85 10.46 -47.70
N ILE A 15 28.73 11.76 -47.40
CA ILE A 15 29.37 12.46 -46.27
C ILE A 15 28.40 13.47 -45.63
N ARG A 16 27.10 13.17 -45.62
CA ARG A 16 26.04 14.06 -45.11
C ARG A 16 25.04 13.24 -44.30
N LEU A 17 24.72 13.71 -43.11
CA LEU A 17 23.67 13.13 -42.27
C LEU A 17 22.47 14.08 -42.24
N ASN A 18 21.26 13.50 -42.31
CA ASN A 18 20.05 14.21 -41.92
C ASN A 18 19.87 14.00 -40.41
N ILE A 19 19.75 15.09 -39.67
CA ILE A 19 19.55 15.07 -38.22
C ILE A 19 18.07 15.27 -37.96
N PHE A 20 17.48 14.34 -37.22
CA PHE A 20 16.08 14.39 -36.80
C PHE A 20 16.03 14.45 -35.27
N GLN A 21 15.10 15.24 -34.73
CA GLN A 21 14.86 15.33 -33.30
C GLN A 21 13.50 14.71 -33.00
N SER A 22 13.44 13.73 -32.09
CA SER A 22 12.18 13.05 -31.77
C SER A 22 11.24 13.92 -30.91
N ASN A 23 11.75 14.99 -30.31
CA ASN A 23 11.11 15.81 -29.28
C ASN A 23 10.58 14.99 -28.08
N ARG A 24 10.95 13.72 -27.95
CA ARG A 24 10.66 12.91 -26.77
C ARG A 24 11.73 13.13 -25.72
N PRO A 25 11.36 13.16 -24.43
CA PRO A 25 12.34 13.14 -23.37
C PRO A 25 13.21 11.87 -23.49
N PRO A 26 14.51 11.94 -23.14
CA PRO A 26 15.35 10.75 -23.09
C PRO A 26 14.81 9.76 -22.06
N PRO A 27 15.05 8.46 -22.22
CA PRO A 27 14.66 7.49 -21.22
C PRO A 27 15.33 7.80 -19.87
N VAL A 28 14.65 7.45 -18.79
CA VAL A 28 15.11 7.74 -17.43
C VAL A 28 15.31 6.46 -16.62
N ILE A 29 16.21 6.54 -15.64
CA ILE A 29 16.24 5.55 -14.55
C ILE A 29 15.15 5.98 -13.58
N VAL A 30 14.13 5.14 -13.42
CA VAL A 30 13.08 5.38 -12.43
C VAL A 30 13.72 5.36 -11.05
N GLN A 31 13.63 6.46 -10.31
CA GLN A 31 14.26 6.55 -8.99
C GLN A 31 13.37 5.96 -7.89
N ASN A 32 12.06 6.14 -8.05
CA ASN A 32 11.05 5.84 -7.04
C ASN A 32 9.83 5.24 -7.72
N ILE A 33 9.38 4.10 -7.23
CA ILE A 33 8.19 3.39 -7.72
C ILE A 33 7.25 3.21 -6.54
N THR A 34 6.03 3.70 -6.66
CA THR A 34 4.98 3.47 -5.65
C THR A 34 4.10 2.32 -6.12
N THR A 35 4.15 1.18 -5.43
CA THR A 35 3.30 0.02 -5.73
C THR A 35 2.75 -0.60 -4.45
N GLY A 36 1.43 -0.81 -4.42
CA GLY A 36 0.73 -1.37 -3.27
C GLY A 36 0.94 -0.55 -1.99
N THR A 37 1.60 -1.15 -0.99
CA THR A 37 1.75 -0.59 0.37
C THR A 37 3.13 -0.01 0.67
N GLY A 38 3.98 0.20 -0.34
CA GLY A 38 5.31 0.77 -0.11
C GLY A 38 5.96 1.43 -1.31
N LEU A 39 7.16 1.93 -1.07
CA LEU A 39 8.00 2.65 -2.02
C LEU A 39 9.20 1.79 -2.37
N TRP A 40 9.39 1.53 -3.65
CA TRP A 40 10.62 0.94 -4.12
C TRP A 40 11.57 2.05 -4.54
N THR A 41 12.77 2.04 -3.97
CA THR A 41 13.80 3.05 -4.25
C THR A 41 14.95 2.40 -5.00
N TYR A 42 15.41 3.06 -6.06
CA TYR A 42 16.56 2.61 -6.84
C TYR A 42 17.84 2.60 -6.00
N GLN A 43 18.50 1.44 -5.91
CA GLN A 43 19.73 1.26 -5.13
C GLN A 43 21.00 1.36 -5.98
N GLY A 44 20.87 1.17 -7.28
CA GLY A 44 21.97 1.26 -8.22
C GLY A 44 21.97 0.16 -9.27
N CYS A 45 22.99 0.21 -10.11
CA CYS A 45 23.31 -0.81 -11.09
C CYS A 45 24.31 -1.81 -10.50
N PHE A 46 24.04 -3.10 -10.65
CA PHE A 46 24.87 -4.17 -10.10
C PHE A 46 25.27 -5.17 -11.19
N THR A 47 26.47 -5.76 -11.09
CA THR A 47 26.90 -6.82 -12.00
C THR A 47 26.10 -8.10 -11.77
N ASP A 48 25.58 -8.73 -12.82
CA ASP A 48 24.89 -10.01 -12.72
C ASP A 48 25.61 -11.13 -13.48
N SER A 49 25.38 -12.38 -13.08
CA SER A 49 25.92 -13.56 -13.73
C SER A 49 24.96 -14.74 -13.61
N PRO A 50 24.71 -15.51 -14.68
CA PRO A 50 23.93 -16.75 -14.59
C PRO A 50 24.50 -17.79 -13.63
N GLN A 51 25.81 -17.79 -13.37
CA GLN A 51 26.48 -18.71 -12.45
C GLN A 51 26.43 -18.23 -10.99
N ALA A 52 26.22 -16.94 -10.77
CA ALA A 52 26.16 -16.31 -9.46
C ALA A 52 25.23 -15.08 -9.55
N ARG A 53 23.92 -15.35 -9.51
CA ARG A 53 22.88 -14.33 -9.65
C ARG A 53 22.92 -13.35 -8.49
N THR A 54 22.72 -12.08 -8.79
CA THR A 54 22.55 -10.98 -7.85
C THR A 54 21.24 -11.11 -7.10
N LEU A 55 20.17 -11.45 -7.83
CA LEU A 55 18.83 -11.75 -7.33
C LEU A 55 18.39 -13.10 -7.91
N GLY A 56 18.01 -14.06 -7.06
CA GLY A 56 17.90 -15.47 -7.44
C GLY A 56 16.55 -15.90 -8.00
N THR A 57 15.47 -15.15 -7.75
CA THR A 57 14.11 -15.58 -8.13
C THR A 57 13.60 -14.84 -9.36
N GLY A 58 13.46 -15.52 -10.49
CA GLY A 58 12.86 -14.93 -11.68
C GLY A 58 11.33 -14.72 -11.54
N ALA A 59 10.84 -13.61 -12.09
CA ALA A 59 9.42 -13.33 -12.23
C ALA A 59 9.05 -13.17 -13.71
N ASN A 60 8.01 -13.88 -14.15
CA ASN A 60 7.52 -13.80 -15.53
C ASN A 60 6.39 -12.77 -15.62
N ILE A 61 6.55 -11.79 -16.50
CA ILE A 61 5.59 -10.70 -16.70
C ILE A 61 5.05 -10.77 -18.13
N PRO A 62 3.84 -11.33 -18.34
CA PRO A 62 3.33 -11.63 -19.68
C PRO A 62 3.19 -10.43 -20.63
N LEU A 63 3.00 -9.23 -20.07
CA LEU A 63 2.86 -7.98 -20.84
C LEU A 63 4.21 -7.24 -21.02
N GLY A 64 5.31 -7.88 -20.63
CA GLY A 64 6.66 -7.33 -20.65
C GLY A 64 7.02 -6.55 -19.39
N THR A 65 8.31 -6.26 -19.25
CA THR A 65 8.90 -5.78 -18.01
C THR A 65 9.21 -4.29 -18.07
N THR A 66 8.70 -3.55 -17.08
CA THR A 66 9.15 -2.23 -16.64
C THR A 66 9.62 -2.32 -15.18
N PRO A 67 10.30 -1.30 -14.64
CA PRO A 67 10.63 -1.25 -13.21
C PRO A 67 9.39 -1.43 -12.32
N GLU A 68 8.27 -0.77 -12.65
CA GLU A 68 7.01 -0.82 -11.91
C GLU A 68 6.37 -2.20 -11.96
N SER A 69 6.29 -2.81 -13.14
CA SER A 69 5.70 -4.14 -13.28
C SER A 69 6.53 -5.18 -12.55
N CYS A 70 7.86 -5.04 -12.57
CA CYS A 70 8.77 -5.92 -11.85
C CYS A 70 8.64 -5.79 -10.33
N ALA A 71 8.66 -4.55 -9.82
CA ALA A 71 8.43 -4.28 -8.41
C ALA A 71 7.07 -4.84 -7.92
N ALA A 72 6.00 -4.64 -8.70
CA ALA A 72 4.68 -5.18 -8.38
C ALA A 72 4.66 -6.72 -8.39
N ALA A 73 5.33 -7.36 -9.37
CA ALA A 73 5.41 -8.81 -9.46
C ALA A 73 6.21 -9.40 -8.28
N CYS A 74 7.36 -8.82 -7.92
CA CYS A 74 8.16 -9.26 -6.78
C CYS A 74 7.40 -9.11 -5.45
N LEU A 75 6.63 -8.03 -5.29
CA LEU A 75 5.76 -7.89 -4.12
C LEU A 75 4.67 -8.97 -4.08
N ALA A 76 3.99 -9.21 -5.20
CA ALA A 76 2.86 -10.14 -5.27
C ALA A 76 3.28 -11.62 -5.19
N GLN A 77 4.45 -11.98 -5.74
CA GLN A 77 4.91 -13.37 -5.84
C GLN A 77 5.39 -13.94 -4.50
N GLY A 78 5.95 -13.10 -3.64
CA GLY A 78 6.53 -13.58 -2.37
C GLY A 78 6.78 -12.51 -1.32
N GLY A 79 6.30 -11.27 -1.53
CA GLY A 79 6.62 -10.15 -0.64
C GLY A 79 8.11 -9.84 -0.59
N PHE A 80 8.82 -9.99 -1.72
CA PHE A 80 10.26 -9.79 -1.79
C PHE A 80 10.67 -8.35 -1.46
N THR A 81 11.85 -8.18 -0.89
CA THR A 81 12.39 -6.87 -0.50
C THR A 81 13.20 -6.21 -1.62
N PHE A 82 13.70 -6.99 -2.58
CA PHE A 82 14.42 -6.50 -3.74
C PHE A 82 13.76 -6.96 -5.04
N ALA A 83 13.73 -6.04 -6.00
CA ALA A 83 13.32 -6.26 -7.37
C ALA A 83 14.42 -5.76 -8.30
N GLY A 84 14.62 -6.40 -9.42
CA GLY A 84 15.67 -6.08 -10.37
C GLY A 84 15.21 -6.28 -11.79
N VAL A 85 15.44 -5.28 -12.61
CA VAL A 85 15.20 -5.39 -14.06
C VAL A 85 16.53 -5.58 -14.78
N GLU A 86 16.58 -6.55 -15.68
CA GLU A 86 17.78 -6.91 -16.43
C GLU A 86 17.47 -7.02 -17.94
N ASN A 87 18.46 -6.65 -18.76
CA ASN A 87 18.46 -6.90 -20.20
C ASN A 87 17.23 -6.35 -20.98
N GLY A 88 16.54 -5.34 -20.44
CA GLY A 88 15.38 -4.71 -21.07
C GLY A 88 14.06 -5.48 -20.93
N HIS A 89 14.06 -6.69 -20.36
CA HIS A 89 12.86 -7.57 -20.34
C HIS A 89 12.80 -8.59 -19.20
N GLU A 90 13.89 -8.82 -18.48
CA GLU A 90 13.91 -9.78 -17.37
C GLU A 90 13.54 -9.08 -16.06
N CYS A 91 12.84 -9.81 -15.19
CA CYS A 91 12.53 -9.38 -13.83
C CYS A 91 13.02 -10.43 -12.85
N TRP A 92 13.73 -9.96 -11.83
CA TRP A 92 14.35 -10.76 -10.78
C TRP A 92 13.95 -10.23 -9.41
N CYS A 93 13.73 -11.11 -8.46
CA CYS A 93 13.26 -10.84 -7.12
C CYS A 93 14.15 -11.55 -6.10
N ASP A 94 14.34 -10.93 -4.94
CA ASP A 94 14.97 -11.60 -3.80
C ASP A 94 14.69 -10.85 -2.50
N ASN A 95 15.09 -11.42 -1.36
CA ASN A 95 15.15 -10.73 -0.08
C ASN A 95 16.57 -10.25 0.25
N THR A 96 17.57 -10.65 -0.55
CA THR A 96 18.96 -10.22 -0.39
C THR A 96 19.65 -9.99 -1.72
N VAL A 97 20.62 -9.07 -1.75
CA VAL A 97 21.54 -8.89 -2.88
C VAL A 97 22.77 -9.78 -2.66
N HIS A 98 22.96 -10.79 -3.52
CA HIS A 98 23.96 -11.83 -3.33
C HIS A 98 25.36 -11.45 -3.84
N ALA A 99 26.40 -11.82 -3.07
CA ALA A 99 27.79 -11.77 -3.52
C ALA A 99 28.06 -12.81 -4.63
N PRO A 100 29.02 -12.57 -5.56
CA PRO A 100 30.08 -11.56 -5.55
C PRO A 100 29.73 -10.26 -6.29
N THR A 101 28.44 -9.94 -6.44
CA THR A 101 27.98 -8.74 -7.17
C THR A 101 28.70 -7.46 -6.75
N GLN A 102 28.92 -6.57 -7.71
CA GLN A 102 29.54 -5.26 -7.51
C GLN A 102 28.60 -4.17 -8.01
N ARG A 103 28.46 -3.10 -7.21
CA ARG A 103 27.79 -1.87 -7.67
C ARG A 103 28.67 -1.19 -8.72
N VAL A 104 28.09 -0.91 -9.89
CA VAL A 104 28.76 -0.25 -11.02
C VAL A 104 28.08 1.09 -11.33
N GLY A 105 28.60 1.81 -12.32
CA GLY A 105 28.01 3.09 -12.73
C GLY A 105 26.65 2.90 -13.37
N ASP A 106 25.69 3.78 -13.06
CA ASP A 106 24.31 3.73 -13.57
C ASP A 106 24.22 3.74 -15.11
N ALA A 107 25.27 4.25 -15.79
CA ALA A 107 25.39 4.21 -17.25
C ALA A 107 25.39 2.78 -17.81
N ASP A 108 25.86 1.79 -17.04
CA ASP A 108 25.90 0.39 -17.45
C ASP A 108 24.50 -0.23 -17.52
N CYS A 109 23.51 0.33 -16.80
CA CYS A 109 22.12 -0.15 -16.73
C CYS A 109 21.16 0.63 -17.64
N ARG A 110 21.64 1.20 -18.76
CA ARG A 110 20.84 2.03 -19.68
C ARG A 110 20.30 1.29 -20.90
N GLN A 111 19.94 0.01 -20.76
CA GLN A 111 19.14 -0.69 -21.76
C GLN A 111 17.68 -0.21 -21.67
N ILE A 112 17.09 0.18 -22.79
CA ILE A 112 15.69 0.62 -22.84
C ILE A 112 14.77 -0.58 -22.56
N CYS A 113 13.74 -0.38 -21.75
CA CYS A 113 12.71 -1.42 -21.52
C CYS A 113 11.98 -1.74 -22.83
N GLN A 114 11.77 -3.02 -23.15
CA GLN A 114 11.15 -3.41 -24.43
C GLN A 114 9.72 -2.92 -24.61
N VAL A 115 8.98 -2.74 -23.51
CA VAL A 115 7.55 -2.37 -23.54
C VAL A 115 7.28 -0.91 -23.16
N ASN A 116 8.26 -0.23 -22.56
CA ASN A 116 8.18 1.19 -22.26
C ASN A 116 9.50 1.90 -22.62
N HIS A 117 9.54 2.52 -23.80
CA HIS A 117 10.74 3.19 -24.30
C HIS A 117 11.11 4.48 -23.55
N ALA A 118 10.35 4.89 -22.53
CA ALA A 118 10.65 6.05 -21.69
C ALA A 118 11.54 5.70 -20.47
N GLU A 119 11.83 4.42 -20.25
CA GLU A 119 12.51 3.94 -19.03
C GLU A 119 13.66 2.99 -19.36
N TYR A 120 14.61 2.89 -18.43
CA TYR A 120 15.71 1.94 -18.48
C TYR A 120 15.43 0.69 -17.62
N CYS A 121 15.79 -0.47 -18.15
CA CYS A 121 15.56 -1.80 -17.56
C CYS A 121 16.86 -2.63 -17.48
N GLY A 122 17.88 -2.09 -16.80
CA GLY A 122 19.16 -2.78 -16.61
C GLY A 122 20.00 -2.83 -17.89
N ASN A 123 20.76 -3.89 -18.09
CA ASN A 123 21.45 -4.26 -19.34
C ASN A 123 21.88 -5.73 -19.25
N ALA A 124 22.50 -6.27 -20.30
CA ALA A 124 23.04 -7.63 -20.24
C ALA A 124 24.09 -7.77 -19.12
N ASN A 125 23.88 -8.72 -18.20
CA ASN A 125 24.74 -8.93 -17.02
C ASN A 125 24.82 -7.70 -16.10
N ARG A 126 23.78 -6.87 -16.11
CA ARG A 126 23.67 -5.63 -15.32
C ARG A 126 22.23 -5.47 -14.83
N VAL A 127 22.01 -5.71 -13.55
CA VAL A 127 20.69 -5.59 -12.95
C VAL A 127 20.53 -4.21 -12.31
N ALA A 128 19.46 -3.50 -12.67
CA ALA A 128 19.06 -2.28 -12.00
C ALA A 128 18.20 -2.67 -10.79
N VAL A 129 18.72 -2.50 -9.58
CA VAL A 129 18.12 -3.00 -8.34
C VAL A 129 17.30 -1.92 -7.65
N TYR A 130 16.13 -2.32 -7.19
CA TYR A 130 15.19 -1.53 -6.41
C TYR A 130 14.96 -2.24 -5.08
N GLU A 131 14.94 -1.47 -4.00
CA GLU A 131 14.66 -1.98 -2.66
C GLU A 131 13.32 -1.45 -2.19
N PHE A 132 12.49 -2.36 -1.72
CA PHE A 132 11.22 -2.06 -1.09
C PHE A 132 11.46 -1.47 0.29
N SER A 133 11.18 -0.18 0.42
CA SER A 133 10.94 0.47 1.69
C SER A 133 9.45 0.60 1.88
N PRO A 134 8.85 -0.09 2.85
CA PRO A 134 7.44 0.11 3.10
C PRO A 134 7.22 1.55 3.62
N THR A 135 6.55 2.40 2.86
CA THR A 135 6.19 3.74 3.32
C THR A 135 5.14 3.62 4.40
N GLY A 136 5.58 3.69 5.66
CA GLY A 136 4.71 3.60 6.83
C GLY A 136 4.23 2.18 7.17
N LYS A 137 5.01 1.13 6.83
CA LYS A 137 4.82 -0.26 7.30
C LYS A 137 6.15 -0.85 7.84
N PRO A 138 6.19 -1.46 9.02
CA PRO A 138 7.31 -2.31 9.44
C PRO A 138 7.22 -3.70 8.76
N PRO A 139 8.34 -4.30 8.30
CA PRO A 139 8.34 -5.66 7.75
C PRO A 139 8.57 -6.68 8.87
N GLY A 140 7.57 -7.51 9.13
CA GLY A 140 7.67 -8.69 9.96
C GLY A 140 6.32 -9.39 10.00
N PRO A 141 6.28 -10.72 10.19
CA PRO A 141 5.01 -11.43 10.37
C PRO A 141 4.25 -10.77 11.52
N GLN A 142 3.12 -10.15 11.18
CA GLN A 142 2.28 -9.43 12.12
C GLN A 142 1.45 -10.48 12.88
N VAL A 143 2.08 -11.12 13.86
CA VAL A 143 1.42 -12.13 14.70
C VAL A 143 0.44 -11.38 15.60
N CYS A 144 -0.84 -11.74 15.52
CA CYS A 144 -1.86 -11.28 16.44
C CYS A 144 -1.41 -11.57 17.88
N LEU A 145 -1.37 -10.54 18.73
CA LEU A 145 -1.09 -10.69 20.16
C LEU A 145 -2.30 -11.27 20.87
N ASP A 146 -3.47 -10.69 20.61
CA ASP A 146 -4.72 -11.08 21.27
C ASP A 146 -5.90 -10.98 20.29
N THR A 147 -6.79 -11.95 20.40
CA THR A 147 -8.06 -12.05 19.65
C THR A 147 -9.27 -12.00 20.58
N ASN A 148 -9.05 -11.82 21.89
CA ASN A 148 -10.05 -11.81 22.94
C ASN A 148 -9.75 -10.70 23.95
N LEU A 149 -10.34 -9.52 23.74
CA LEU A 149 -10.17 -8.36 24.61
C LEU A 149 -11.51 -7.71 24.91
N ALA A 150 -11.85 -7.52 26.17
CA ALA A 150 -13.12 -6.94 26.57
C ALA A 150 -12.99 -5.45 26.91
N ASN A 151 -14.06 -4.69 26.65
CA ASN A 151 -14.26 -3.33 27.15
C ASN A 151 -13.11 -2.36 26.88
N PHE A 152 -12.81 -2.13 25.62
CA PHE A 152 -11.85 -1.11 25.20
C PHE A 152 -12.52 0.00 24.39
N THR A 153 -11.81 1.10 24.23
CA THR A 153 -12.08 2.17 23.28
C THR A 153 -10.96 2.25 22.24
N LEU A 154 -11.21 2.95 21.14
CA LEU A 154 -10.24 3.10 20.06
C LEU A 154 -9.83 4.56 19.91
N ARG A 155 -8.55 4.77 19.61
CA ARG A 155 -7.99 6.09 19.33
C ARG A 155 -7.12 6.02 18.08
N ALA A 156 -7.36 6.90 17.12
CA ALA A 156 -6.51 7.03 15.94
C ALA A 156 -5.33 7.95 16.28
N GLN A 157 -4.11 7.42 16.25
CA GLN A 157 -2.87 8.17 16.40
C GLN A 157 -2.31 8.49 15.02
N PHE A 158 -2.08 9.77 14.72
CA PHE A 158 -1.49 10.17 13.44
C PHE A 158 -0.06 9.70 13.33
N LYS A 159 0.29 9.03 12.21
CA LYS A 159 1.68 8.67 11.92
C LYS A 159 2.52 9.92 11.66
N ASN A 160 1.92 10.91 11.00
CA ASN A 160 2.49 12.24 10.77
C ASN A 160 1.57 13.28 11.41
N PRO A 161 1.79 13.63 12.69
CA PRO A 161 0.95 14.60 13.38
C PRO A 161 1.00 15.97 12.69
N PRO A 162 -0.13 16.67 12.55
CA PRO A 162 -0.14 18.04 12.05
C PRO A 162 0.60 18.98 13.01
N ILE A 163 1.30 19.98 12.47
CA ILE A 163 2.05 20.98 13.27
C ILE A 163 1.11 21.69 14.26
N THR A 164 -0.12 21.95 13.83
CA THR A 164 -1.19 22.54 14.64
C THR A 164 -2.34 21.54 14.75
N GLY A 165 -2.54 20.96 15.93
CA GLY A 165 -3.63 20.02 16.18
C GLY A 165 -3.25 18.91 17.17
N PRO A 166 -4.18 18.02 17.51
CA PRO A 166 -3.89 16.89 18.37
C PRO A 166 -3.09 15.82 17.62
N SER A 167 -2.18 15.14 18.32
CA SER A 167 -1.42 14.00 17.77
C SER A 167 -2.26 12.72 17.65
N SER A 168 -3.46 12.72 18.23
CA SER A 168 -4.41 11.60 18.17
C SER A 168 -5.84 12.07 18.39
N VAL A 169 -6.81 11.31 17.90
CA VAL A 169 -8.25 11.59 18.05
C VAL A 169 -9.01 10.33 18.45
N PRO A 170 -10.02 10.42 19.33
CA PRO A 170 -10.83 9.27 19.70
C PRO A 170 -11.67 8.80 18.50
N LEU A 171 -11.82 7.49 18.34
CA LEU A 171 -12.73 6.89 17.40
C LEU A 171 -14.04 6.55 18.09
N LYS A 172 -15.15 6.76 17.37
CA LYS A 172 -16.51 6.50 17.81
C LYS A 172 -17.19 5.58 16.81
N VAL A 173 -18.10 4.75 17.29
CA VAL A 173 -19.01 4.00 16.44
C VAL A 173 -20.22 4.90 16.14
N VAL A 174 -20.45 5.18 14.87
CA VAL A 174 -21.51 6.11 14.43
C VAL A 174 -22.47 5.38 13.51
N ALA A 175 -23.77 5.51 13.76
CA ALA A 175 -24.80 4.99 12.87
C ALA A 175 -24.78 5.71 11.52
N VAL A 176 -24.80 4.94 10.43
CA VAL A 176 -24.78 5.45 9.05
C VAL A 176 -26.06 5.16 8.31
N GLU A 177 -26.69 4.03 8.60
CA GLU A 177 -27.92 3.62 7.96
C GLU A 177 -28.76 2.80 8.93
N ILE A 178 -30.06 3.08 8.97
CA ILE A 178 -31.03 2.34 9.78
C ILE A 178 -32.16 1.93 8.84
N VAL A 179 -32.25 0.64 8.56
CA VAL A 179 -33.40 0.03 7.88
C VAL A 179 -34.15 -0.84 8.88
N LYS A 180 -35.37 -1.28 8.52
CA LYS A 180 -36.20 -2.08 9.43
C LYS A 180 -35.41 -3.32 9.90
N ASN A 181 -35.20 -3.42 11.21
CA ASN A 181 -34.46 -4.49 11.90
C ASN A 181 -32.96 -4.60 11.57
N VAL A 182 -32.35 -3.60 10.90
CA VAL A 182 -30.91 -3.60 10.64
C VAL A 182 -30.31 -2.20 10.89
N VAL A 183 -29.28 -2.15 11.72
CA VAL A 183 -28.51 -0.93 11.98
C VAL A 183 -27.09 -1.13 11.48
N TRP A 184 -26.63 -0.23 10.61
CA TRP A 184 -25.26 -0.17 10.11
C TRP A 184 -24.51 0.96 10.80
N THR A 185 -23.30 0.66 11.23
CA THR A 185 -22.43 1.62 11.92
C THR A 185 -21.01 1.55 11.38
N VAL A 186 -20.24 2.63 11.51
CA VAL A 186 -18.83 2.69 11.09
C VAL A 186 -17.96 3.29 12.19
N LEU A 187 -16.65 3.06 12.13
CA LEU A 187 -15.67 3.79 12.95
C LEU A 187 -15.38 5.17 12.36
N SER A 188 -15.53 6.21 13.17
CA SER A 188 -15.39 7.61 12.76
C SER A 188 -14.70 8.45 13.83
N ALA A 189 -13.86 9.39 13.42
CA ALA A 189 -13.26 10.42 14.26
C ALA A 189 -14.16 11.67 14.38
N CYS A 190 -15.46 11.53 14.07
CA CYS A 190 -16.41 12.63 14.10
C CYS A 190 -16.50 13.32 15.48
N THR A 191 -16.07 14.58 15.53
CA THR A 191 -16.04 15.37 16.76
C THR A 191 -17.43 15.74 17.25
N THR A 192 -18.35 16.02 16.32
CA THR A 192 -19.73 16.44 16.59
C THR A 192 -20.73 15.28 16.70
N CYS A 193 -20.36 14.07 16.29
CA CYS A 193 -21.26 12.92 16.35
C CYS A 193 -21.35 12.34 17.77
N CYS A 194 -22.57 12.00 18.16
CA CYS A 194 -22.84 11.16 19.34
C CYS A 194 -22.63 9.68 18.99
N SER A 195 -22.18 8.89 19.96
CA SER A 195 -22.11 7.43 19.88
C SER A 195 -22.90 6.83 21.03
N GLU A 196 -23.79 5.90 20.71
CA GLU A 196 -24.51 5.08 21.69
C GLU A 196 -23.69 3.85 22.11
N TRP A 197 -22.53 3.63 21.47
CA TRP A 197 -21.62 2.52 21.74
C TRP A 197 -20.31 3.06 22.32
N PRO A 198 -20.22 3.25 23.65
CA PRO A 198 -19.04 3.82 24.28
C PRO A 198 -17.89 2.82 24.46
N SER A 199 -18.15 1.53 24.31
CA SER A 199 -17.12 0.49 24.42
C SER A 199 -17.27 -0.57 23.35
N ILE A 200 -16.17 -1.28 23.11
CA ILE A 200 -16.02 -2.32 22.12
C ILE A 200 -15.36 -3.52 22.80
N SER A 201 -15.73 -4.73 22.38
CA SER A 201 -15.00 -5.95 22.69
C SER A 201 -14.53 -6.64 21.40
N LEU A 202 -13.51 -7.47 21.55
CA LEU A 202 -12.97 -8.37 20.56
C LEU A 202 -13.13 -9.78 21.12
N SER A 203 -13.75 -10.69 20.36
CA SER A 203 -13.92 -12.09 20.75
C SER A 203 -13.72 -12.97 19.52
N ASN A 204 -12.77 -13.91 19.58
CA ASN A 204 -12.39 -14.75 18.42
C ASN A 204 -12.20 -13.94 17.13
N SER A 205 -11.50 -12.82 17.24
CA SER A 205 -11.20 -11.91 16.12
C SER A 205 -12.40 -11.14 15.54
N ILE A 206 -13.54 -11.14 16.24
CA ILE A 206 -14.76 -10.41 15.87
C ILE A 206 -14.92 -9.22 16.81
N ILE A 207 -15.13 -8.04 16.24
CA ILE A 207 -15.40 -6.84 17.02
C ILE A 207 -16.91 -6.72 17.29
N SER A 208 -17.27 -6.43 18.54
CA SER A 208 -18.64 -6.18 18.98
C SER A 208 -18.71 -4.87 19.77
N PRO A 209 -19.28 -3.79 19.21
CA PRO A 209 -19.60 -2.60 19.97
C PRO A 209 -20.81 -2.80 20.90
N HIS A 210 -20.76 -2.20 22.10
CA HIS A 210 -21.79 -2.37 23.14
C HIS A 210 -22.66 -1.14 23.28
N SER A 211 -23.97 -1.26 23.02
CA SER A 211 -24.91 -0.14 23.17
C SER A 211 -25.26 0.10 24.64
N VAL A 212 -25.21 1.36 25.09
CA VAL A 212 -25.75 1.74 26.40
C VAL A 212 -27.25 2.07 26.38
N VAL A 213 -27.82 2.22 25.19
CA VAL A 213 -29.25 2.52 25.01
C VAL A 213 -30.05 1.22 24.85
N VAL A 214 -29.51 0.24 24.12
CA VAL A 214 -30.17 -1.03 23.81
C VAL A 214 -29.25 -2.20 24.15
N SER A 215 -29.27 -2.65 25.40
CA SER A 215 -28.37 -3.71 25.91
C SER A 215 -28.53 -5.08 25.21
N THR A 216 -29.66 -5.31 24.54
CA THR A 216 -29.93 -6.54 23.78
C THR A 216 -29.45 -6.47 22.33
N GLN A 217 -29.03 -5.29 21.85
CA GLN A 217 -28.56 -5.12 20.50
C GLN A 217 -27.17 -5.74 20.34
N GLN A 218 -27.10 -6.85 19.61
CA GLN A 218 -25.83 -7.47 19.25
C GLN A 218 -25.36 -6.92 17.91
N MET A 219 -24.24 -6.21 17.93
CA MET A 219 -23.54 -5.78 16.72
C MET A 219 -22.24 -6.56 16.56
N THR A 220 -21.92 -6.92 15.32
CA THR A 220 -20.67 -7.60 14.98
C THR A 220 -20.04 -6.94 13.75
N SER A 221 -18.70 -7.00 13.68
CA SER A 221 -17.94 -6.48 12.53
C SER A 221 -18.21 -7.27 11.27
N THR A 222 -18.30 -6.58 10.14
CA THR A 222 -18.31 -7.25 8.83
C THR A 222 -16.90 -7.35 8.26
N PHE A 223 -16.78 -8.05 7.12
CA PHE A 223 -15.59 -7.94 6.30
C PHE A 223 -15.48 -6.50 5.77
N THR A 224 -14.27 -5.95 5.77
CA THR A 224 -13.96 -4.59 5.30
C THR A 224 -13.13 -4.72 4.02
N ASN A 225 -13.60 -4.09 2.93
CA ASN A 225 -12.85 -4.05 1.67
C ASN A 225 -11.83 -2.91 1.69
N ASP A 226 -10.85 -2.97 0.80
CA ASP A 226 -9.95 -1.85 0.56
C ASP A 226 -10.76 -0.62 0.13
N GLY A 227 -10.43 0.51 0.73
CA GLY A 227 -11.09 1.79 0.50
C GLY A 227 -12.33 2.02 1.36
N GLU A 228 -12.78 1.04 2.15
CA GLU A 228 -13.99 1.13 2.96
C GLU A 228 -13.71 1.35 4.45
N SER A 229 -14.72 1.86 5.15
CA SER A 229 -14.67 1.98 6.60
C SER A 229 -14.98 0.66 7.30
N PRO A 230 -14.23 0.31 8.37
CA PRO A 230 -14.65 -0.74 9.30
C PRO A 230 -16.08 -0.49 9.76
N ASN A 231 -16.94 -1.46 9.49
CA ASN A 231 -18.36 -1.34 9.75
C ASN A 231 -18.91 -2.54 10.53
N PHE A 232 -20.00 -2.27 11.25
CA PHE A 232 -20.65 -3.23 12.13
C PHE A 232 -22.16 -3.20 11.87
N VAL A 233 -22.75 -4.38 11.95
CA VAL A 233 -24.17 -4.58 11.69
C VAL A 233 -24.85 -5.20 12.91
N ALA A 234 -25.99 -4.63 13.31
CA ALA A 234 -26.96 -5.31 14.15
C ALA A 234 -28.10 -5.78 13.27
N SER A 235 -28.35 -7.09 13.22
CA SER A 235 -29.45 -7.68 12.46
C SER A 235 -30.19 -8.73 13.29
N VAL A 236 -31.43 -9.06 12.89
CA VAL A 236 -32.19 -10.19 13.44
C VAL A 236 -32.53 -11.15 12.29
N PRO A 237 -31.94 -12.36 12.24
CA PRO A 237 -31.00 -12.95 13.20
C PRO A 237 -29.62 -12.26 13.20
N ALA A 238 -28.87 -12.43 14.29
CA ALA A 238 -27.56 -11.80 14.46
C ALA A 238 -26.56 -12.26 13.39
N PHE A 239 -25.85 -11.30 12.81
CA PHE A 239 -24.77 -11.57 11.87
C PHE A 239 -23.59 -12.21 12.62
N ALA A 240 -23.03 -13.28 12.08
CA ALA A 240 -21.99 -14.06 12.75
C ALA A 240 -20.69 -13.27 12.98
N GLY A 241 -20.43 -12.24 12.18
CA GLY A 241 -19.23 -11.40 12.25
C GLY A 241 -18.05 -11.95 11.45
N SER A 242 -17.16 -11.06 11.02
CA SER A 242 -15.92 -11.41 10.32
C SER A 242 -14.76 -11.55 11.30
N GLN A 243 -14.11 -12.73 11.30
CA GLN A 243 -12.97 -13.08 12.15
C GLN A 243 -11.65 -12.53 11.59
N ALA A 244 -11.54 -11.22 11.50
CA ALA A 244 -10.43 -10.57 10.80
C ALA A 244 -9.61 -9.62 11.68
N TYR A 245 -10.09 -9.32 12.90
CA TYR A 245 -9.47 -8.33 13.77
C TYR A 245 -8.58 -8.96 14.83
N CYS A 246 -7.48 -8.30 15.17
CA CYS A 246 -6.69 -8.65 16.35
C CYS A 246 -5.90 -7.45 16.86
N THR A 247 -5.34 -7.57 18.06
CA THR A 247 -4.41 -6.58 18.59
C THR A 247 -2.97 -6.95 18.22
N MET A 248 -2.12 -5.94 18.07
CA MET A 248 -0.72 -6.06 17.69
C MET A 248 0.15 -5.06 18.45
N THR A 249 1.45 -5.30 18.53
CA THR A 249 2.39 -4.28 19.00
C THR A 249 2.61 -3.27 17.87
N ASP A 250 2.74 -1.99 18.21
CA ASP A 250 3.31 -1.02 17.30
C ASP A 250 4.83 -1.04 17.46
N PRO A 251 5.60 -1.59 16.51
CA PRO A 251 7.05 -1.68 16.64
C PRO A 251 7.74 -0.31 16.51
N THR A 252 7.02 0.72 16.07
CA THR A 252 7.54 2.09 15.98
C THR A 252 7.27 2.90 17.24
N ALA A 253 6.40 2.40 18.13
CA ALA A 253 6.03 3.09 19.36
C ALA A 253 7.00 2.77 20.51
N PRO A 254 7.19 3.69 21.47
CA PRO A 254 7.96 3.42 22.69
C PRO A 254 7.44 2.19 23.44
N VAL A 255 8.35 1.48 24.12
CA VAL A 255 8.00 0.34 24.97
C VAL A 255 6.93 0.75 26.00
N GLY A 256 5.88 -0.07 26.11
CA GLY A 256 4.73 0.21 26.99
C GLY A 256 3.62 1.04 26.34
N SER A 257 3.72 1.37 25.05
CA SER A 257 2.61 1.97 24.31
C SER A 257 1.42 1.01 24.18
N PRO A 258 0.18 1.53 24.08
CA PRO A 258 -1.00 0.70 23.87
C PRO A 258 -0.86 -0.17 22.61
N PRO A 259 -1.43 -1.39 22.61
CA PRO A 259 -1.47 -2.19 21.39
C PRO A 259 -2.33 -1.50 20.33
N ILE A 260 -2.11 -1.87 19.07
CA ILE A 260 -2.83 -1.35 17.92
C ILE A 260 -3.76 -2.41 17.34
N LEU A 261 -4.90 -1.97 16.80
CA LEU A 261 -5.87 -2.82 16.12
C LEU A 261 -5.40 -3.10 14.69
N ALA A 262 -5.48 -4.36 14.30
CA ALA A 262 -5.20 -4.84 12.96
C ALA A 262 -6.46 -5.44 12.33
N PHE A 263 -6.55 -5.34 11.00
CA PHE A 263 -7.52 -6.07 10.20
C PHE A 263 -6.78 -6.92 9.16
N ASN A 264 -7.09 -8.22 9.08
CA ASN A 264 -6.38 -9.19 8.22
C ASN A 264 -4.85 -9.14 8.38
N GLY A 265 -4.39 -8.98 9.62
CA GLY A 265 -2.96 -8.88 9.92
C GLY A 265 -2.31 -7.54 9.56
N GLN A 266 -3.10 -6.52 9.19
CA GLN A 266 -2.62 -5.20 8.78
C GLN A 266 -3.10 -4.13 9.76
N ALA A 267 -2.22 -3.66 10.64
CA ALA A 267 -2.50 -2.54 11.55
C ALA A 267 -2.13 -1.17 10.95
N ASN A 268 -1.29 -1.17 9.92
CA ASN A 268 -0.70 0.03 9.35
C ASN A 268 -1.47 0.59 8.14
N ALA A 269 -2.56 -0.06 7.73
CA ALA A 269 -3.33 0.27 6.52
C ALA A 269 -4.46 1.27 6.77
N PHE A 270 -4.67 1.69 8.02
CA PHE A 270 -5.74 2.62 8.37
C PHE A 270 -5.36 4.07 8.10
N SER A 271 -6.33 4.85 7.61
CA SER A 271 -6.24 6.31 7.48
C SER A 271 -7.54 6.96 7.91
N LEU A 272 -7.47 8.22 8.34
CA LEU A 272 -8.63 9.09 8.52
C LEU A 272 -8.89 9.86 7.22
N CYS A 273 -10.05 9.64 6.62
CA CYS A 273 -10.46 10.29 5.38
C CYS A 273 -11.68 11.17 5.60
N THR A 274 -11.68 12.37 5.02
CA THR A 274 -12.85 13.25 5.09
C THR A 274 -13.92 12.77 4.11
N ASN A 275 -15.07 12.36 4.62
CA ASN A 275 -16.19 11.88 3.83
C ASN A 275 -16.96 13.05 3.22
N THR A 276 -16.77 13.28 1.92
CA THR A 276 -17.38 14.38 1.16
C THR A 276 -18.89 14.24 0.99
N SER A 277 -19.42 13.02 1.15
CA SER A 277 -20.84 12.72 1.02
C SER A 277 -21.61 12.73 2.34
N ALA A 278 -20.91 12.88 3.48
CA ALA A 278 -21.50 12.80 4.82
C ALA A 278 -21.13 14.04 5.67
N ASN A 279 -21.41 15.25 5.16
CA ASN A 279 -21.16 16.52 5.85
C ASN A 279 -19.71 16.66 6.38
N ALA A 280 -18.73 16.22 5.59
CA ALA A 280 -17.32 16.23 5.96
C ALA A 280 -16.99 15.45 7.25
N ARG A 281 -17.78 14.42 7.58
CA ARG A 281 -17.46 13.48 8.66
C ARG A 281 -16.13 12.80 8.37
N VAL A 282 -15.25 12.71 9.37
CA VAL A 282 -13.94 12.06 9.21
C VAL A 282 -14.05 10.60 9.60
N ASP A 283 -14.02 9.71 8.61
CA ASP A 283 -14.18 8.27 8.80
C ASP A 283 -12.84 7.55 8.82
N LEU A 284 -12.75 6.49 9.62
CA LEU A 284 -11.62 5.56 9.54
C LEU A 284 -11.80 4.71 8.28
N VAL A 285 -10.79 4.66 7.43
CA VAL A 285 -10.80 3.90 6.18
C VAL A 285 -9.63 2.92 6.18
N PHE A 286 -9.89 1.67 5.80
CA PHE A 286 -8.88 0.65 5.61
C PHE A 286 -8.37 0.67 4.17
N SER A 287 -7.05 0.72 3.97
CA SER A 287 -6.39 0.76 2.65
C SER A 287 -7.05 1.72 1.65
N PRO A 288 -7.09 3.04 1.92
CA PRO A 288 -7.76 4.00 1.03
C PRO A 288 -7.30 3.89 -0.44
N VAL A 289 -8.24 4.07 -1.38
CA VAL A 289 -7.99 3.90 -2.83
C VAL A 289 -8.22 5.19 -3.61
N THR A 290 -7.62 5.31 -4.79
CA THR A 290 -7.89 6.41 -5.72
C THR A 290 -9.28 6.27 -6.35
N GLY A 291 -9.92 7.41 -6.68
CA GLY A 291 -11.22 7.42 -7.37
C GLY A 291 -12.43 6.98 -6.54
N HIS A 292 -12.28 6.84 -5.22
CA HIS A 292 -13.38 6.48 -4.34
C HIS A 292 -14.49 7.56 -4.31
N PRO A 293 -15.79 7.21 -4.32
CA PRO A 293 -16.87 8.20 -4.41
C PRO A 293 -17.02 9.09 -3.16
N HIS A 294 -16.52 8.65 -2.01
CA HIS A 294 -16.78 9.31 -0.72
C HIS A 294 -15.61 10.13 -0.16
N TYR A 295 -14.41 10.04 -0.72
CA TYR A 295 -13.24 10.81 -0.26
C TYR A 295 -12.21 10.99 -1.37
N THR A 296 -11.25 11.91 -1.17
CA THR A 296 -10.08 12.08 -2.05
C THR A 296 -8.85 11.50 -1.36
N LEU A 297 -8.12 10.59 -2.01
CA LEU A 297 -6.99 9.86 -1.42
C LEU A 297 -5.95 10.79 -0.80
N ASP A 298 -5.58 11.87 -1.49
CA ASP A 298 -4.56 12.83 -1.04
C ASP A 298 -4.93 13.58 0.25
N THR A 299 -6.21 13.55 0.63
CA THR A 299 -6.69 14.17 1.88
C THR A 299 -6.69 13.22 3.06
N CYS A 300 -6.51 11.91 2.82
CA CYS A 300 -6.49 10.90 3.86
C CYS A 300 -5.19 10.98 4.69
N GLN A 301 -5.32 10.97 6.00
CA GLN A 301 -4.20 11.04 6.93
C GLN A 301 -3.93 9.66 7.53
N PRO A 302 -2.73 9.07 7.35
CA PRO A 302 -2.44 7.73 7.86
C PRO A 302 -2.36 7.70 9.39
N VAL A 303 -2.95 6.66 9.99
CA VAL A 303 -3.04 6.51 11.45
C VAL A 303 -2.71 5.08 11.90
N ASN A 304 -2.26 4.96 13.16
CA ASN A 304 -2.30 3.71 13.91
C ASN A 304 -3.53 3.73 14.82
N VAL A 305 -4.30 2.64 14.84
CA VAL A 305 -5.52 2.55 15.66
C VAL A 305 -5.18 1.94 17.01
N GLN A 306 -4.96 2.76 18.02
CA GLN A 306 -4.64 2.29 19.38
C GLN A 306 -5.87 1.76 20.10
N VAL A 307 -5.67 0.65 20.81
CA VAL A 307 -6.65 0.00 21.68
C VAL A 307 -6.41 0.47 23.11
N ILE A 308 -7.41 1.14 23.69
CA ILE A 308 -7.33 1.76 25.01
C ILE A 308 -8.26 1.01 25.96
N THR A 309 -7.67 0.23 26.85
CA THR A 309 -8.34 -0.57 27.90
C THR A 309 -8.44 0.20 29.21
#